data_AF-A0A530LJU0-F1
#
_entry.id   AF-A0A530LJU0-F1
#
_cell.length_a   1.000
_cell.length_b   1.000
_cell.length_c   1.000
_cell.angle_alpha   90.00
_cell.angle_beta   90.00
_cell.angle_gamma   90.00
#
_symmetry.space_group_name_H-M   'P 1'
#
loop_
_entity.id
_entity.type
_entity.pdbx_description
1 polymer ?
#
loop_
_entity_poly.entity_id
_entity_poly.type
_entity_poly.pdbx_seq_one_letter_code
_entity_poly.pdbx_strand_id
1 'polypeptide(L)'
;VLIMFAVFNRFSPAYEEAARDLGASSWQTFAHVVLPMIAPSLIGVGLFGFTLSYDEFARTLMTSGTFNTLPLEIYGMTTNVTTPVLYALGTVTTVFSFLVILLTLGAIVYVGRRRERA
;
A
#
# COMPACT_ATOMS: atom_id res chain seq x y z
N VAL A 1 -3.96 -6.16 -10.18
CA VAL A 1 -4.92 -7.29 -10.24
C VAL A 1 -4.24 -8.64 -10.01
N LEU A 2 -3.20 -8.99 -10.76
CA LEU A 2 -2.51 -10.29 -10.63
C LEU A 2 -2.02 -10.60 -9.20
N ILE A 3 -1.47 -9.60 -8.50
CA ILE A 3 -0.95 -9.80 -7.13
C ILE A 3 -2.09 -10.15 -6.16
N MET A 4 -3.26 -9.52 -6.31
CA MET A 4 -4.43 -9.85 -5.48
C MET A 4 -4.97 -11.24 -5.78
N PHE A 5 -5.00 -11.65 -7.05
CA PHE A 5 -5.38 -13.02 -7.41
C PHE A 5 -4.47 -14.06 -6.77
N ALA A 6 -3.15 -13.83 -6.79
CA ALA A 6 -2.18 -14.71 -6.13
C ALA A 6 -2.38 -14.76 -4.59
N VAL A 7 -2.70 -13.62 -3.96
CA VAL A 7 -2.97 -13.54 -2.51
C VAL A 7 -4.22 -14.35 -2.14
N PHE A 8 -5.31 -14.24 -2.90
CA PHE A 8 -6.53 -15.01 -2.63
C PHE A 8 -6.31 -16.51 -2.83
N ASN A 9 -5.59 -16.92 -3.88
CA ASN A 9 -5.29 -18.34 -4.13
C ASN A 9 -4.36 -18.98 -3.08
N ARG A 10 -3.70 -18.18 -2.24
CA ARG A 10 -2.87 -18.71 -1.15
C ARG A 10 -3.69 -19.23 0.04
N PHE A 11 -4.91 -18.74 0.23
CA PHE A 11 -5.75 -19.11 1.36
C PHE A 11 -6.76 -20.19 0.96
N SER A 12 -6.98 -21.17 1.85
CA SER A 12 -7.95 -22.23 1.60
C SER A 12 -9.39 -21.71 1.74
N PRO A 13 -10.30 -22.02 0.81
CA PRO A 13 -11.74 -21.73 0.95
C PRO A 13 -12.37 -22.34 2.21
N ALA A 14 -11.75 -23.38 2.79
CA ALA A 14 -12.24 -24.06 3.98
C ALA A 14 -12.45 -23.12 5.19
N TYR A 15 -11.72 -22.00 5.28
CA TYR A 15 -11.93 -21.02 6.34
C TYR A 15 -13.26 -20.28 6.22
N GLU A 16 -13.73 -20.01 4.99
CA GLU A 16 -15.05 -19.43 4.77
C GLU A 16 -16.17 -20.44 5.02
N GLU A 17 -15.96 -21.69 4.60
CA GLU A 17 -16.91 -22.80 4.83
C GLU A 17 -17.10 -23.05 6.33
N ALA A 18 -16.00 -23.18 7.09
CA ALA A 18 -16.07 -23.35 8.54
C ALA A 18 -16.79 -22.19 9.26
N ALA A 19 -16.63 -20.95 8.79
CA ALA A 19 -17.34 -19.81 9.36
C ALA A 19 -18.85 -19.91 9.10
N ARG A 20 -19.26 -20.36 7.91
CA ARG A 20 -20.68 -20.57 7.56
C ARG A 20 -21.27 -21.75 8.32
N ASP A 21 -20.51 -22.82 8.55
CA ASP A 21 -20.92 -23.96 9.37
C ASP A 21 -21.19 -23.57 10.83
N LEU A 22 -20.44 -22.59 11.35
CA LEU A 22 -20.67 -21.98 12.67
C LEU A 22 -21.85 -20.98 12.69
N GLY A 23 -22.58 -20.83 11.59
CA GLY A 23 -23.73 -19.95 11.47
C GLY A 23 -23.41 -18.48 11.20
N ALA A 24 -22.17 -18.15 10.79
CA ALA A 24 -21.83 -16.78 10.43
C ALA A 24 -22.48 -16.36 9.11
N SER A 25 -23.07 -15.15 9.09
CA SER A 25 -23.53 -14.50 7.86
C SER A 25 -22.36 -14.11 6.94
N SER A 26 -22.61 -13.93 5.64
CA SER A 26 -21.57 -13.56 4.66
C SER A 26 -20.77 -12.32 5.06
N TRP A 27 -21.42 -11.32 5.67
CA TRP A 27 -20.73 -10.12 6.17
C TRP A 27 -19.83 -10.43 7.37
N GLN A 28 -20.29 -11.29 8.29
CA GLN A 28 -19.46 -11.74 9.42
C GLN A 28 -18.25 -12.54 8.94
N THR A 29 -18.45 -13.47 8.00
CA THR A 29 -17.35 -14.23 7.37
C THR A 29 -16.34 -13.30 6.70
N PHE A 30 -16.79 -12.30 5.95
CA PHE A 30 -15.89 -11.33 5.34
C PHE A 30 -15.12 -10.52 6.39
N ALA A 31 -15.82 -9.88 7.33
CA ALA A 31 -15.20 -8.97 8.29
C ALA A 31 -14.29 -9.66 9.31
N HIS A 32 -14.62 -10.88 9.74
CA HIS A 32 -13.90 -11.59 10.82
C HIS A 32 -12.93 -12.65 10.30
N VAL A 33 -13.09 -13.15 9.08
CA VAL A 33 -12.25 -14.22 8.53
C VAL A 33 -11.47 -13.72 7.32
N VAL A 34 -12.15 -13.34 6.24
CA VAL A 34 -11.48 -12.97 4.97
C VAL A 34 -10.62 -11.71 5.12
N LEU A 35 -11.20 -10.61 5.60
CA LEU A 35 -10.53 -9.32 5.70
C LEU A 35 -9.28 -9.39 6.60
N PRO A 36 -9.31 -9.97 7.82
CA PRO A 36 -8.12 -10.11 8.64
C PRO A 36 -7.05 -11.06 8.04
N MET A 37 -7.46 -12.04 7.23
CA MET A 37 -6.52 -12.92 6.52
C MET A 37 -5.78 -12.17 5.40
N ILE A 38 -6.51 -11.39 4.59
CA ILE A 38 -5.91 -10.67 3.44
C ILE A 38 -5.34 -9.30 3.80
N ALA A 39 -5.72 -8.70 4.92
CA ALA A 39 -5.28 -7.37 5.38
C ALA A 39 -3.77 -7.12 5.27
N PRO A 40 -2.87 -8.00 5.78
CA PRO A 40 -1.43 -7.78 5.65
C PRO A 40 -0.97 -7.74 4.19
N SER A 41 -1.54 -8.59 3.34
CA SER A 41 -1.25 -8.63 1.91
C SER A 41 -1.82 -7.41 1.17
N LEU A 42 -2.99 -6.92 1.59
CA LEU A 42 -3.63 -5.73 1.02
C LEU A 42 -2.77 -4.49 1.23
N ILE A 43 -2.18 -4.33 2.41
CA ILE A 43 -1.23 -3.24 2.70
C ILE A 43 -0.02 -3.34 1.77
N GLY A 44 0.59 -4.53 1.66
CA GLY A 44 1.76 -4.73 0.79
C GLY A 44 1.48 -4.41 -0.68
N VAL A 45 0.33 -4.83 -1.20
CA VAL A 45 -0.06 -4.51 -2.59
C VAL A 45 -0.45 -3.05 -2.77
N GLY A 46 -1.06 -2.42 -1.77
CA GLY A 46 -1.35 -0.99 -1.77
C GLY A 46 -0.08 -0.16 -1.85
N LEU A 47 0.92 -0.48 -1.02
CA LEU A 47 2.23 0.18 -1.06
C LEU A 47 2.96 -0.04 -2.39
N PHE A 48 2.94 -1.27 -2.90
CA PHE A 48 3.54 -1.57 -4.19
C PHE A 48 2.87 -0.80 -5.33
N GLY A 49 1.54 -0.73 -5.33
CA GLY A 49 0.77 0.05 -6.30
C GLY A 49 1.05 1.56 -6.20
N PHE A 50 1.19 2.09 -4.99
CA PHE A 50 1.60 3.48 -4.78
C PHE A 50 3.00 3.75 -5.34
N THR A 51 3.98 2.89 -5.05
CA THR A 51 5.34 3.01 -5.58
C THR A 51 5.34 3.01 -7.12
N LEU A 52 4.63 2.08 -7.75
CA LEU A 52 4.51 2.05 -9.22
C LEU A 52 3.84 3.30 -9.78
N SER A 53 2.82 3.83 -9.10
CA SER A 53 2.16 5.07 -9.52
C SER A 53 3.07 6.28 -9.39
N TYR A 54 3.92 6.32 -8.36
CA TYR A 54 4.86 7.41 -8.13
C TYR A 54 6.03 7.38 -9.13
N ASP A 55 6.46 6.18 -9.53
CA ASP A 55 7.55 5.94 -10.49
C ASP A 55 7.17 6.19 -11.96
N GLU A 56 5.90 6.52 -12.23
CA GLU A 56 5.36 6.70 -13.57
C GLU A 56 5.69 8.09 -14.16
N PHE A 57 6.98 8.43 -14.20
CA PHE A 57 7.47 9.72 -14.68
C PHE A 57 7.29 9.89 -16.20
N ALA A 58 7.71 8.90 -16.99
CA ALA A 58 7.71 9.03 -18.46
C ALA A 58 6.30 9.21 -19.02
N ARG A 59 5.33 8.43 -18.53
CA ARG A 59 3.93 8.56 -18.96
C ARG A 59 3.32 9.87 -18.48
N THR A 60 3.58 10.28 -17.25
CA THR A 60 3.05 11.56 -16.74
C THR A 60 3.65 12.74 -17.48
N LEU A 61 4.92 12.70 -17.90
CA LEU A 61 5.53 13.76 -18.70
C LEU A 61 4.82 13.97 -20.05
N MET A 62 4.36 12.89 -20.69
CA MET A 62 3.67 12.97 -21.98
C MET A 62 2.17 13.25 -21.87
N THR A 63 1.57 13.06 -20.69
CA THR A 63 0.11 13.13 -20.49
C THR A 63 -0.35 14.22 -19.52
N SER A 64 0.55 14.80 -18.73
CA SER A 64 0.21 15.92 -17.84
C SER A 64 -0.10 17.15 -18.67
N GLY A 65 -1.24 17.80 -18.37
CA GLY A 65 -1.67 19.03 -19.02
C GLY A 65 -1.14 20.26 -18.29
N THR A 66 -2.06 21.08 -17.76
CA THR A 66 -1.72 22.35 -17.09
C THR A 66 -1.05 22.17 -15.72
N PHE A 67 -1.23 21.04 -15.06
CA PHE A 67 -0.73 20.79 -13.71
C PHE A 67 0.34 19.70 -13.70
N ASN A 68 1.46 19.98 -13.02
CA ASN A 68 2.54 19.02 -12.82
C ASN A 68 2.25 18.09 -11.64
N THR A 69 2.62 16.82 -11.79
CA THR A 69 2.76 15.90 -10.66
C THR A 69 4.04 16.23 -9.89
N LEU A 70 4.13 15.77 -8.63
CA LEU A 70 5.32 16.03 -7.80
C LEU A 70 6.65 15.63 -8.48
N PRO A 71 6.77 14.46 -9.15
CA PRO A 71 7.99 14.10 -9.87
C PRO A 71 8.32 15.06 -11.04
N LEU A 72 7.32 15.53 -11.78
CA LEU A 72 7.52 16.48 -12.88
C LEU A 72 7.95 17.85 -12.37
N GLU A 73 7.39 18.29 -11.24
CA GLU A 73 7.75 19.55 -10.61
C GLU A 73 9.21 19.52 -10.10
N ILE A 74 9.60 18.42 -9.44
CA ILE A 74 10.99 18.19 -9.00
C ILE A 74 11.94 18.24 -10.20
N TYR A 75 11.59 17.58 -11.32
CA TYR A 75 12.38 17.61 -12.56
C TYR A 75 12.52 19.03 -13.15
N GLY A 76 11.42 19.80 -13.15
CA GLY A 76 11.41 21.21 -13.55
C GLY A 76 12.30 22.10 -12.68
N MET A 77 12.35 21.84 -11.36
CA MET A 77 13.23 22.57 -10.44
C MET A 77 14.72 22.25 -10.64
N THR A 78 15.06 21.03 -11.06
CA THR A 78 16.45 20.65 -11.38
C THR A 78 16.94 21.19 -12.71
N THR A 79 16.04 21.48 -13.66
CA THR A 79 16.39 22.05 -14.97
C THR A 79 16.46 23.59 -14.96
N ASN A 80 15.90 24.25 -13.94
CA ASN A 80 16.03 25.67 -13.66
C ASN A 80 17.10 25.96 -12.57
N VAL A 81 17.13 27.18 -12.02
CA VAL A 81 17.97 27.50 -10.85
C VAL A 81 17.57 26.61 -9.67
N THR A 82 18.52 25.82 -9.18
CA THR A 82 18.30 24.90 -8.06
C THR A 82 18.02 25.71 -6.79
N THR A 83 16.80 25.59 -6.27
CA THR A 83 16.40 26.29 -5.03
C THR A 83 16.49 25.37 -3.82
N PRO A 84 16.69 25.90 -2.60
CA PRO A 84 16.66 25.10 -1.37
C PRO A 84 15.35 24.33 -1.14
N VAL A 85 14.27 24.72 -1.82
CA VAL A 85 12.96 24.05 -1.79
C VAL A 85 13.07 22.60 -2.25
N LEU A 86 13.96 22.30 -3.22
CA LEU A 86 14.19 20.94 -3.71
C LEU A 86 14.63 20.00 -2.57
N TYR A 87 15.56 20.46 -1.73
CA TYR A 87 16.06 19.68 -0.59
C TYR A 87 15.00 19.52 0.51
N ALA A 88 14.16 20.55 0.71
CA ALA A 88 13.04 20.46 1.64
C ALA A 88 12.02 19.40 1.19
N LEU A 89 11.64 19.40 -0.10
CA LEU A 89 10.74 18.39 -0.68
C LEU A 89 11.32 16.98 -0.54
N GLY A 90 12.59 16.78 -0.88
CA GLY A 90 13.26 15.49 -0.72
C GLY A 90 13.30 15.00 0.73
N THR A 91 13.50 15.92 1.69
CA THR A 91 13.48 15.58 3.11
C THR A 91 12.07 15.17 3.56
N VAL A 92 11.04 15.92 3.16
CA VAL A 92 9.65 15.64 3.51
C VAL A 92 9.19 14.29 2.94
N THR A 93 9.46 14.00 1.67
CA THR A 93 9.09 12.72 1.04
C THR A 93 9.83 11.54 1.66
N THR A 94 11.10 11.74 2.03
CA THR A 94 11.90 10.72 2.72
C THR A 94 11.34 10.42 4.12
N VAL A 95 11.07 11.45 4.91
CA VAL A 95 10.46 11.30 6.25
C VAL A 95 9.09 10.63 6.16
N PHE A 96 8.25 11.06 5.21
CA PHE A 96 6.95 10.44 4.97
C PHE A 96 7.09 8.95 4.62
N SER A 97 8.05 8.59 3.75
CA SER A 97 8.31 7.20 3.39
C SER A 97 8.75 6.36 4.61
N PHE A 98 9.66 6.88 5.43
CA PHE A 98 10.07 6.21 6.67
C PHE A 98 8.90 6.04 7.65
N LEU A 99 8.04 7.04 7.81
CA LEU A 99 6.86 6.95 8.65
C LEU A 99 5.93 5.81 8.19
N VAL A 100 5.64 5.75 6.89
CA VAL A 100 4.80 4.69 6.31
C VAL A 100 5.42 3.30 6.52
N ILE A 101 6.73 3.16 6.30
CA ILE A 101 7.46 1.89 6.51
C ILE A 101 7.38 1.48 7.99
N LEU A 102 7.70 2.38 8.91
CA LEU A 102 7.70 2.09 10.35
C LEU A 102 6.30 1.73 10.87
N LEU A 103 5.27 2.46 10.44
CA LEU A 103 3.88 2.15 10.77
C LEU A 103 3.46 0.78 10.25
N THR A 104 3.86 0.44 9.01
CA THR A 104 3.56 -0.86 8.41
C THR A 104 4.24 -2.00 9.14
N LEU A 105 5.54 -1.86 9.42
CA LEU A 105 6.29 -2.86 10.20
C LEU A 105 5.74 -3.00 11.62
N GLY A 106 5.40 -1.88 12.27
CA GLY A 106 4.76 -1.88 13.59
C GLY A 106 3.41 -2.60 13.58
N ALA A 107 2.57 -2.36 12.58
CA ALA A 107 1.29 -3.04 12.40
C ALA A 107 1.47 -4.55 12.18
N ILE A 108 2.45 -4.96 11.35
CA ILE A 108 2.76 -6.38 11.13
C ILE A 108 3.19 -7.06 12.43
N VAL A 109 4.11 -6.45 13.18
CA VAL A 109 4.59 -7.00 14.46
C VAL A 109 3.44 -7.07 15.48
N TYR A 110 2.58 -6.05 15.53
CA TYR A 110 1.44 -6.02 16.43
C TYR A 110 0.43 -7.12 16.13
N VAL A 111 0.09 -7.33 14.86
CA VAL A 111 -0.83 -8.40 14.42
C VAL A 111 -0.20 -9.78 14.62
N GLY A 112 1.10 -9.95 14.34
CA GLY A 112 1.82 -11.20 14.57
C GLY A 112 1.80 -11.61 16.05
N ARG A 113 2.09 -10.66 16.95
CA ARG A 113 2.01 -10.88 18.40
C ARG A 113 0.61 -11.23 18.91
N ARG A 114 -0.45 -10.72 18.26
CA ARG A 114 -1.83 -11.12 18.60
C ARG A 114 -2.14 -12.54 18.17
N ARG A 115 -1.55 -13.03 17.08
CA ARG A 115 -1.72 -14.41 16.60
C ARG A 115 -0.98 -15.43 17.46
N GLU A 116 0.17 -15.08 18.05
CA GLU A 116 0.93 -15.96 18.95
C GLU A 116 0.30 -16.12 20.34
N ARG A 117 -0.58 -15.20 20.74
CA ARG A 117 -1.23 -15.18 22.07
C ARG A 117 -2.63 -15.81 22.09
N ALA A 118 -3.18 -16.15 20.92
CA ALA A 118 -4.51 -16.76 20.76
C ALA A 118 -4.35 -18.24 20.39
#